data_AF-A0A2I0VNS5-F1
#
_entry.id   AF-A0A2I0VNS5-F1
#
_cell.length_a   1.000
_cell.length_b   1.000
_cell.length_c   1.000
_cell.angle_alpha   90.00
_cell.angle_beta   90.00
_cell.angle_gamma   90.00
#
_symmetry.space_group_name_H-M   'P 1'
#
loop_
_entity.id
_entity.type
_entity.pdbx_description
1 polymer ?
#
loop_
_entity_poly.entity_id
_entity_poly.type
_entity_poly.pdbx_seq_one_letter_code
_entity_poly.pdbx_strand_id
1 'polypeptide(L)' 'MNWISRKIHLYNVTMGLYMLDWWERYLFNILILVLLWFIFYNGSRSATEFYNRHIIPKLLDNGSSTYGGNIAS' A
#
# COMPACT_ATOMS: atom_id res chain seq x y z
N MET A 1 -6.12 6.56 -29.49
CA MET A 1 -5.13 6.64 -28.38
C MET A 1 -3.74 6.50 -28.97
N ASN A 2 -2.99 7.59 -29.03
CA ASN A 2 -1.71 7.60 -29.74
C ASN A 2 -0.62 6.95 -28.89
N TRP A 3 -0.18 5.76 -29.25
CA TRP A 3 0.88 5.00 -28.57
C TRP A 3 2.19 5.80 -28.45
N ILE A 4 2.44 6.70 -29.42
CA ILE A 4 3.54 7.67 -29.43
C ILE A 4 3.51 8.61 -28.22
N SER A 5 2.35 9.17 -27.84
CA SER A 5 2.26 10.09 -26.69
C SER A 5 2.59 9.38 -25.38
N ARG A 6 2.21 8.10 -25.27
CA ARG A 6 2.53 7.27 -24.10
C ARG A 6 4.03 7.00 -24.01
N LYS A 7 4.67 6.69 -25.14
CA LYS A 7 6.13 6.52 -25.24
C LYS A 7 6.88 7.80 -24.88
N ILE A 8 6.44 8.96 -25.38
CA ILE A 8 7.04 10.27 -25.07
C ILE A 8 6.92 10.64 -23.59
N HIS A 9 5.76 10.40 -22.95
CA HIS A 9 5.62 10.68 -21.52
C HIS A 9 6.54 9.79 -20.68
N LEU A 10 6.63 8.49 -20.98
CA LEU A 10 7.55 7.60 -20.27
C LEU A 10 9.02 8.01 -20.50
N TYR A 11 9.38 8.43 -21.71
CA TYR A 11 10.72 8.95 -22.01
C TYR A 11 11.00 10.23 -21.24
N ASN A 12 10.07 11.19 -21.21
CA ASN A 12 10.25 12.45 -20.48
C ASN A 12 10.36 12.24 -18.97
N VAL A 13 9.57 11.32 -18.39
CA VAL A 13 9.67 10.97 -16.97
C VAL A 13 10.97 10.24 -16.67
N THR A 14 11.34 9.25 -17.48
CA THR A 14 12.50 8.39 -17.21
C THR A 14 13.81 9.11 -17.51
N MET A 15 13.90 9.80 -18.64
CA MET A 15 15.05 10.62 -19.00
C MET A 15 15.10 11.92 -18.19
N GLY A 16 13.95 12.52 -17.85
CA GLY A 16 13.89 13.70 -16.98
C GLY A 16 14.44 13.42 -15.59
N LEU A 17 14.08 12.28 -14.97
CA LEU A 17 14.72 11.81 -13.73
C LEU A 17 16.20 11.46 -13.89
N TYR A 18 16.64 11.18 -15.13
CA TYR A 18 18.03 10.92 -15.47
C TYR A 18 18.84 12.21 -15.72
N MET A 19 18.15 13.31 -16.07
CA MET A 19 18.73 14.63 -16.31
C MET A 19 18.97 15.42 -15.02
N LEU A 20 18.34 15.06 -13.90
CA LEU A 20 18.65 15.67 -12.60
C LEU A 20 20.12 15.44 -12.25
N ASP A 21 20.74 16.45 -11.64
CA ASP A 21 22.14 16.40 -11.23
C ASP A 21 22.40 15.18 -10.35
N TRP A 22 23.63 14.65 -10.36
CA TRP A 22 23.93 13.39 -9.65
C TRP A 22 23.42 13.42 -8.21
N TRP A 23 23.57 14.55 -7.51
CA TRP A 23 23.07 14.78 -6.15
C TRP A 23 21.54 14.79 -6.03
N GLU A 24 20.84 15.45 -6.96
CA GLU A 24 19.38 15.57 -6.93
C GLU A 24 18.69 14.21 -7.12
N ARG A 25 19.32 13.28 -7.86
CA ARG A 25 18.80 11.91 -8.02
C ARG A 25 18.79 11.16 -6.68
N TYR A 26 19.79 11.35 -5.82
CA TYR A 26 19.77 10.78 -4.47
C TYR A 26 18.67 11.40 -3.63
N LEU A 27 18.51 12.73 -3.72
CA LEU A 27 17.48 13.44 -2.96
C LEU A 27 16.08 12.95 -3.34
N PHE A 28 15.79 12.82 -4.65
CA PHE A 28 14.51 12.34 -5.15
C PHE A 28 14.24 10.87 -4.77
N ASN A 29 15.26 10.01 -4.80
CA ASN A 29 15.14 8.61 -4.38
C ASN A 29 14.80 8.49 -2.88
N ILE A 30 15.48 9.27 -2.04
CA ILE A 30 15.21 9.33 -0.60
C ILE A 30 13.80 9.87 -0.36
N LEU A 31 13.37 10.89 -1.10
CA LEU A 31 12.04 11.47 -1.00
C LEU A 31 10.95 10.43 -1.33
N ILE A 32 11.12 9.65 -2.40
CA ILE A 32 10.22 8.55 -2.76
C ILE A 32 10.22 7.46 -1.68
N LEU A 33 11.38 7.07 -1.15
CA LEU A 33 11.49 6.09 -0.07
C LEU A 33 10.77 6.54 1.20
N VAL A 34 10.96 7.79 1.61
CA VAL A 34 10.30 8.38 2.78
C VAL A 34 8.78 8.53 2.53
N LEU A 35 8.38 8.94 1.33
CA LEU A 35 6.97 9.05 0.95
C LEU A 35 6.28 7.67 0.96
N LEU A 36 6.93 6.66 0.36
CA LEU A 36 6.44 5.29 0.35
C LEU A 36 6.34 4.75 1.77
N TRP A 37 7.37 4.96 2.60
CA TRP A 37 7.36 4.60 4.00
C TRP A 37 6.21 5.28 4.76
N PHE A 38 5.99 6.57 4.51
CA PHE A 38 4.90 7.31 5.11
C PHE A 38 3.54 6.75 4.71
N ILE A 39 3.33 6.46 3.42
CA ILE A 39 2.10 5.84 2.91
C ILE A 39 1.91 4.45 3.50
N PHE A 40 2.98 3.65 3.59
CA PHE A 40 2.91 2.30 4.15
C PHE A 40 2.60 2.33 5.64
N TYR A 41 3.23 3.22 6.40
CA TYR A 41 2.96 3.40 7.83
C TYR A 41 1.53 3.90 8.11
N ASN A 42 1.06 4.91 7.37
CA ASN A 42 -0.31 5.40 7.51
C ASN A 42 -1.36 4.41 6.98
N GLY A 43 -1.06 3.78 5.84
CA GLY A 43 -1.92 2.79 5.20
C GLY A 43 -2.04 1.51 6.01
N SER A 44 -0.93 1.01 6.56
CA SER A 44 -0.94 -0.15 7.46
C SER A 44 -1.76 0.14 8.71
N ARG A 45 -1.59 1.31 9.34
CA ARG A 45 -2.41 1.72 10.50
C ARG A 45 -3.90 1.72 10.15
N SER A 46 -4.28 2.31 9.03
CA SER A 46 -5.67 2.30 8.54
C SER A 46 -6.17 0.88 8.28
N ALA A 47 -5.39 0.05 7.57
CA ALA A 47 -5.73 -1.34 7.26
C ALA A 47 -5.86 -2.21 8.53
N THR A 48 -5.00 -2.01 9.53
CA THR A 48 -5.07 -2.70 10.83
C THR A 48 -6.33 -2.34 11.60
N GLU A 49 -6.72 -1.06 11.61
CA GLU A 49 -7.97 -0.62 12.24
C GLU A 49 -9.21 -1.23 11.54
N PHE A 50 -9.21 -1.28 10.20
CA PHE A 50 -10.25 -1.96 9.43
C PHE A 50 -10.29 -3.47 9.68
N TYR A 51 -9.12 -4.12 9.66
CA TYR A 51 -8.97 -5.56 9.90
C TYR A 51 -9.46 -5.95 11.29
N ASN A 52 -9.04 -5.23 12.32
CA ASN A 52 -9.46 -5.47 13.70
C ASN A 52 -10.97 -5.26 13.89
N ARG A 53 -11.57 -4.27 13.22
CA ARG A 53 -13.01 -4.00 13.35
C ARG A 53 -13.91 -4.96 12.58
N HIS A 54 -13.46 -5.51 11.45
CA HIS A 54 -14.33 -6.33 10.58
C HIS A 54 -13.99 -7.81 10.57
N ILE A 55 -12.72 -8.17 10.72
CA ILE A 55 -12.26 -9.56 10.56
C ILE A 55 -12.21 -10.27 11.90
N ILE A 56 -11.66 -9.63 12.95
CA ILE A 56 -11.64 -10.22 14.30
C ILE A 56 -13.04 -10.58 14.83
N PRO A 57 -14.06 -9.70 14.80
CA PRO A 57 -15.39 -10.08 15.29
C PRO A 57 -16.03 -11.17 14.41
N LYS A 58 -15.80 -11.19 13.09
CA LYS A 58 -16.30 -12.27 12.22
C LYS A 58 -15.61 -13.61 12.47
N LEU A 59 -14.34 -13.62 12.83
CA LEU A 59 -13.61 -14.84 13.18
C LEU A 59 -14.00 -15.35 14.58
N LEU A 60 -14.19 -14.45 15.55
CA LEU A 60 -14.58 -14.80 16.91
C LEU A 60 -16.04 -15.27 17.01
N ASP A 61 -16.97 -14.65 16.27
CA ASP A 61 -18.37 -15.09 16.18
C ASP A 61 -18.49 -16.52 15.63
N ASN A 62 -17.79 -16.79 14.52
CA ASN A 62 -17.77 -18.13 13.89
C ASN A 62 -17.12 -19.20 14.79
N GLY A 63 -16.12 -18.81 15.59
CA GLY A 63 -15.52 -19.68 16.60
C GLY A 63 -16.48 -19.98 17.76
N SER A 64 -17.13 -18.97 18.32
CA SER A 64 -18.04 -19.13 19.47
C SER A 64 -19.29 -19.97 19.15
N SER A 65 -19.84 -19.86 17.93
CA SER A 65 -20.96 -20.70 17.47
C SER A 65 -20.58 -22.18 17.42
N THR A 66 -19.35 -22.49 17.01
CA THR A 66 -18.85 -23.86 16.93
C THR A 66 -18.62 -24.48 18.32
N TYR A 67 -18.18 -23.72 19.33
CA TYR A 67 -18.02 -24.24 20.70
C TYR A 67 -19.31 -24.24 21.52
N GLY A 68 -20.26 -23.33 21.23
CA GLY A 68 -21.57 -23.26 21.91
C GLY A 68 -22.57 -24.34 21.47
N GLY A 69 -22.46 -24.84 20.23
CA GLY A 69 -23.33 -25.91 19.72
C GLY A 69 -22.99 -27.33 20.21
N ASN A 70 -21.74 -27.55 20.62
CA ASN A 70 -21.25 -28.88 21.04
C ASN A 70 -21.45 -29.20 22.53
N ILE A 71 -21.94 -28.25 23.32
CA ILE A 71 -22.23 -28.41 24.77
C ILE A 71 -23.73 -28.59 25.06
N ALA A 72 -24.58 -28.64 24.01
CA ALA A 72 -26.04 -28.75 24.14
C ALA A 72 -26.62 -30.10 23.66
N SER A 73 -25.80 -31.17 23.56
CA SER A 73 -26.26 -32.54 23.26
C SER A 73 -26.26 -33.44 24.48
#